data_AF-A0A8X7CPM4-F1
#
_entry.id   AF-A0A8X7CPM4-F1
#
_cell.length_a   1.000
_cell.length_b   1.000
_cell.length_c   1.000
_cell.angle_alpha   90.00
_cell.angle_beta   90.00
_cell.angle_gamma   90.00
#
_symmetry.space_group_name_H-M   'P 1'
#
loop_
_entity.id
_entity.type
_entity.pdbx_description
1 polymer ?
#
loop_
_entity_poly.entity_id
_entity_poly.type
_entity_poly.pdbx_seq_one_letter_code
_entity_poly.pdbx_strand_id
1 'polypeptide(L)'
;MVVDACRIHLRGCCGDSLDKLEGPNYKVIIDDCLKRLDEYYETGRKFDVIINDLTDIPIATSPQGEMWDFVKKIINKSLRVLKDDGSYLNHALGESCVEALNTYEKMLETLPVKVSFERHAAYVPSFMENWVFYEIKKV
;
A
#
# COMPACT_ATOMS: atom_id res chain seq x y z
N MET A 1 5.98 2.89 20.68
CA MET A 1 5.99 2.90 19.20
C MET A 1 4.56 3.08 18.69
N VAL A 2 4.34 3.32 17.38
CA VAL A 2 2.98 3.48 16.81
C VAL A 2 2.08 2.29 17.17
N VAL A 3 2.60 1.07 17.03
CA VAL A 3 1.88 -0.18 17.38
C VAL A 3 1.43 -0.18 18.85
N ASP A 4 2.27 0.23 19.79
CA ASP A 4 1.91 0.28 21.21
C ASP A 4 0.81 1.31 21.48
N ALA A 5 0.91 2.49 20.84
CA ALA A 5 -0.06 3.54 21.00
C ALA A 5 -1.43 3.12 20.43
N CYS A 6 -1.46 2.53 19.23
CA CYS A 6 -2.68 2.00 18.61
C CYS A 6 -3.31 0.90 19.47
N ARG A 7 -2.49 0.00 20.03
CA ARG A 7 -2.96 -1.04 20.97
C ARG A 7 -3.66 -0.44 22.19
N ILE A 8 -3.15 0.65 22.75
CA ILE A 8 -3.72 1.26 23.96
C ILE A 8 -4.93 2.15 23.62
N HIS A 9 -4.84 2.95 22.57
CA HIS A 9 -5.75 4.07 22.31
C HIS A 9 -6.73 3.84 21.16
N LEU A 10 -6.47 2.92 20.24
CA LEU A 10 -7.32 2.63 19.06
C LEU A 10 -7.98 1.25 19.14
N ARG A 11 -8.40 0.85 20.35
CA ARG A 11 -9.03 -0.46 20.59
C ARG A 11 -10.25 -0.75 19.71
N GLY A 12 -11.04 0.27 19.39
CA GLY A 12 -12.20 0.12 18.51
C GLY A 12 -11.84 -0.36 17.10
N CYS A 13 -10.64 -0.01 16.61
CA CYS A 13 -10.15 -0.42 15.28
C CYS A 13 -9.28 -1.68 15.36
N CYS A 14 -8.34 -1.73 16.32
CA CYS A 14 -7.34 -2.80 16.38
C CYS A 14 -7.83 -4.08 17.07
N GLY A 15 -8.89 -3.99 17.89
CA GLY A 15 -9.34 -5.11 18.72
C GLY A 15 -8.22 -5.63 19.64
N ASP A 16 -8.01 -6.95 19.63
CA ASP A 16 -6.94 -7.66 20.34
C ASP A 16 -5.75 -8.06 19.44
N SER A 17 -5.79 -7.72 18.15
CA SER A 17 -4.78 -8.13 17.15
C SER A 17 -3.37 -7.63 17.44
N LEU A 18 -3.22 -6.62 18.31
CA LEU A 18 -1.93 -6.06 18.71
C LEU A 18 -1.50 -6.49 20.12
N ASP A 19 -2.31 -7.28 20.84
CA ASP A 19 -1.93 -7.78 22.17
C ASP A 19 -0.82 -8.84 22.10
N LYS A 20 -0.75 -9.53 20.96
CA LYS A 20 0.36 -10.40 20.58
C LYS A 20 0.75 -10.05 19.16
N LEU A 21 2.05 -10.10 18.86
CA LEU A 21 2.53 -9.88 17.50
C LEU A 21 2.41 -11.12 16.61
N GLU A 22 1.97 -12.26 17.16
CA GLU A 22 1.78 -13.49 16.40
C GLU A 22 0.59 -14.27 16.97
N GLY A 23 -0.26 -14.72 16.06
CA GLY A 23 -1.45 -15.52 16.33
C GLY A 23 -1.58 -16.68 15.34
N PRO A 24 -2.69 -17.44 15.39
CA PRO A 24 -2.87 -18.62 14.55
C PRO A 24 -2.93 -18.32 13.04
N ASN A 25 -3.30 -17.09 12.67
CA ASN A 25 -3.53 -16.68 11.28
C ASN A 25 -2.94 -15.30 10.96
N TYR A 26 -2.11 -14.72 11.83
CA TYR A 26 -1.48 -13.43 11.58
C TYR A 26 -0.11 -13.32 12.26
N LYS A 27 0.72 -12.43 11.72
CA LYS A 27 1.99 -12.03 12.31
C LYS A 27 2.24 -10.56 11.99
N VAL A 28 2.48 -9.77 13.04
CA VAL A 28 2.90 -8.37 12.97
C VAL A 28 4.42 -8.33 13.06
N ILE A 29 5.07 -7.79 12.05
CA ILE A 29 6.53 -7.70 11.98
C ILE A 29 6.93 -6.24 12.16
N ILE A 30 7.71 -5.95 13.20
CA ILE A 30 8.26 -4.62 13.45
C ILE A 30 9.61 -4.52 12.71
N ASP A 31 9.57 -4.19 11.43
CA ASP A 31 10.75 -3.99 10.58
C ASP A 31 10.41 -3.09 9.37
N ASP A 32 11.42 -2.74 8.56
CA ASP A 32 11.21 -2.10 7.26
C ASP A 32 10.53 -3.05 6.28
N CYS A 33 9.39 -2.63 5.71
CA CYS A 33 8.65 -3.41 4.73
C CYS A 33 9.46 -3.73 3.47
N LEU A 34 10.33 -2.84 3.01
CA LEU A 34 11.13 -3.07 1.79
C LEU A 34 12.12 -4.20 1.98
N LYS A 35 12.74 -4.28 3.17
CA LYS A 35 13.61 -5.39 3.56
C LYS A 35 12.84 -6.71 3.60
N ARG A 36 11.63 -6.71 4.17
CA ARG A 36 10.79 -7.92 4.23
C ARG A 36 10.31 -8.37 2.85
N LEU A 37 9.98 -7.44 1.96
CA LEU A 37 9.63 -7.75 0.57
C LEU A 37 10.80 -8.39 -0.17
N ASP A 38 12.04 -7.95 0.08
CA ASP A 38 13.23 -8.57 -0.51
C ASP A 38 13.44 -10.00 0.01
N GLU A 39 13.33 -10.23 1.32
CA GLU A 39 13.42 -11.57 1.90
C GLU A 39 12.31 -12.51 1.35
N TYR A 40 11.08 -12.02 1.18
CA TYR A 40 10.00 -12.81 0.60
C TYR A 40 10.24 -13.15 -0.86
N TYR A 41 10.83 -12.23 -1.61
CA TYR A 41 11.23 -12.50 -2.98
C TYR A 41 12.34 -13.56 -3.04
N GLU A 42 13.37 -13.44 -2.21
CA GLU A 42 14.49 -14.40 -2.14
C GLU A 42 14.03 -15.81 -1.73
N THR A 43 13.06 -15.90 -0.84
CA THR A 43 12.48 -17.18 -0.38
C THR A 43 11.38 -17.73 -1.30
N GLY A 44 11.03 -17.02 -2.37
CA GLY A 44 9.98 -17.40 -3.31
C GLY A 44 8.56 -17.31 -2.73
N ARG A 45 8.38 -16.64 -1.58
CA ARG A 45 7.06 -16.47 -0.96
C ARG A 45 6.19 -15.55 -1.81
N LYS A 46 4.95 -15.99 -2.05
CA LYS A 46 3.95 -15.23 -2.79
C LYS A 46 2.69 -14.98 -1.95
N PHE A 47 2.01 -13.87 -2.21
CA PHE A 47 0.79 -13.46 -1.53
C PHE A 47 -0.36 -13.33 -2.54
N ASP A 48 -1.55 -13.79 -2.14
CA ASP A 48 -2.79 -13.62 -2.90
C ASP A 48 -3.22 -12.15 -2.94
N VAL A 49 -3.06 -11.45 -1.82
CA VAL A 49 -3.39 -10.03 -1.69
C VAL A 49 -2.27 -9.32 -0.96
N ILE A 50 -1.90 -8.14 -1.44
CA ILE A 50 -1.00 -7.21 -0.75
C ILE A 50 -1.77 -5.92 -0.52
N ILE A 51 -1.83 -5.45 0.72
CA ILE A 51 -2.45 -4.17 1.08
C ILE A 51 -1.33 -3.23 1.50
N ASN A 52 -1.10 -2.18 0.71
CA ASN A 52 -0.18 -1.10 1.06
C ASN A 52 -0.94 0.01 1.78
N ASP A 53 -0.68 0.10 3.08
CA ASP A 53 -1.21 1.11 4.02
C ASP A 53 -0.05 1.92 4.64
N LEU A 54 0.96 2.22 3.82
CA LEU A 54 2.04 3.12 4.23
C LEU A 54 1.51 4.56 4.29
N THR A 55 2.06 5.36 5.21
CA THR A 55 1.76 6.78 5.31
C THR A 55 1.89 7.48 3.96
N ASP A 56 0.97 8.42 3.69
CA ASP A 56 1.03 9.25 2.49
C ASP A 56 2.43 9.83 2.31
N ILE A 57 3.05 9.50 1.18
CA ILE A 57 4.24 10.20 0.73
C ILE A 57 3.70 11.36 -0.11
N PRO A 58 4.03 12.62 0.21
CA PRO A 58 3.60 13.78 -0.57
C PRO A 58 3.80 13.55 -2.06
N ILE A 59 2.69 13.34 -2.77
CA ILE A 59 2.70 13.08 -4.18
C ILE A 59 2.86 14.44 -4.87
N ALA A 60 4.09 14.79 -5.26
CA ALA A 60 4.36 16.03 -5.97
C ALA A 60 3.70 16.01 -7.36
N THR A 61 3.22 17.16 -7.84
CA THR A 61 2.58 17.30 -9.16
C THR A 61 3.53 17.03 -10.34
N SER A 62 4.84 16.94 -10.09
CA SER A 62 5.82 16.43 -11.06
C SER A 62 6.22 14.99 -10.72
N PRO A 63 6.15 14.03 -11.66
CA PRO A 63 6.54 12.64 -11.47
C PRO A 63 8.06 12.42 -11.31
N GLN A 64 8.86 13.49 -11.29
CA GLN A 64 10.32 13.41 -11.16
C GLN A 64 10.74 13.77 -9.73
N GLY A 65 11.40 12.83 -9.05
CA GLY A 65 11.98 13.05 -7.73
C GLY A 65 12.02 11.79 -6.86
N GLU A 66 12.77 11.87 -5.75
CA GLU A 66 13.02 10.76 -4.83
C GLU A 66 11.74 10.10 -4.30
N MET A 67 10.66 10.89 -4.14
CA MET A 67 9.36 10.40 -3.66
C MET A 67 8.65 9.48 -4.65
N TRP A 68 8.63 9.84 -5.94
CA TRP A 68 8.01 9.00 -6.97
C TRP A 68 8.82 7.74 -7.24
N ASP A 69 10.14 7.83 -7.16
CA ASP A 69 11.02 6.66 -7.24
C ASP A 69 10.78 5.72 -6.05
N PHE A 70 10.50 6.26 -4.88
CA PHE A 70 10.13 5.47 -3.70
C PHE A 70 8.79 4.76 -3.88
N VAL A 71 7.75 5.46 -4.35
CA VAL A 71 6.43 4.86 -4.66
C VAL A 71 6.58 3.74 -5.70
N LYS A 72 7.29 4.01 -6.81
CA LYS A 72 7.62 3.02 -7.84
C LYS A 72 8.35 1.82 -7.25
N LYS A 73 9.31 2.05 -6.35
CA LYS A 73 10.10 0.99 -5.70
C LYS A 73 9.21 0.08 -4.85
N ILE A 74 8.30 0.65 -4.06
CA ILE A 74 7.35 -0.12 -3.22
C ILE A 74 6.46 -1.00 -4.10
N ILE A 75 5.82 -0.43 -5.13
CA ILE A 75 4.92 -1.17 -6.00
C ILE A 75 5.69 -2.29 -6.73
N ASN A 76 6.86 -1.98 -7.31
CA ASN A 76 7.65 -2.98 -8.02
C ASN A 76 8.08 -4.15 -7.14
N LYS A 77 8.53 -3.90 -5.90
CA LYS A 77 8.88 -4.98 -4.96
C LYS A 77 7.65 -5.77 -4.54
N SER A 78 6.52 -5.10 -4.33
CA SER A 78 5.26 -5.76 -3.97
C SER A 78 4.78 -6.68 -5.10
N LEU A 79 4.77 -6.21 -6.35
CA LEU A 79 4.37 -7.02 -7.51
C LEU A 79 5.26 -8.26 -7.70
N ARG A 80 6.54 -8.20 -7.32
CA ARG A 80 7.43 -9.38 -7.37
C ARG A 80 7.06 -10.47 -6.39
N VAL A 81 6.38 -10.16 -5.30
CA VAL A 81 5.90 -11.15 -4.31
C VAL A 81 4.38 -11.34 -4.35
N LEU A 82 3.68 -10.65 -5.24
CA LEU A 82 2.28 -10.93 -5.54
C LEU A 82 2.20 -12.20 -6.41
N LYS A 83 1.15 -13.01 -6.22
CA LYS A 83 0.76 -14.04 -7.19
C LYS A 83 0.36 -13.40 -8.53
N ASP A 84 0.22 -14.20 -9.58
CA ASP A 84 -0.11 -13.65 -10.91
C ASP A 84 -1.59 -13.31 -11.05
N ASP A 85 -2.46 -14.02 -10.32
CA ASP A 85 -3.89 -13.76 -10.16
C ASP A 85 -4.23 -12.92 -8.91
N GLY A 86 -3.20 -12.40 -8.22
CA GLY A 86 -3.37 -11.66 -6.98
C GLY A 86 -3.71 -10.17 -7.17
N SER A 87 -4.14 -9.54 -6.09
CA SER A 87 -4.50 -8.11 -6.05
C SER A 87 -3.55 -7.32 -5.14
N TYR A 88 -3.05 -6.19 -5.65
CA TYR A 88 -2.39 -5.17 -4.84
C TYR A 88 -3.37 -4.02 -4.58
N LEU A 89 -3.62 -3.72 -3.31
CA LEU A 89 -4.58 -2.69 -2.88
C LEU A 89 -3.82 -1.56 -2.19
N ASN A 90 -4.17 -0.31 -2.47
CA ASN A 90 -3.62 0.83 -1.72
C ASN A 90 -4.59 2.02 -1.65
N HIS A 91 -4.46 2.82 -0.61
CA HIS A 91 -5.00 4.18 -0.63
C HIS A 91 -4.06 5.11 -1.41
N ALA A 92 -4.61 6.19 -1.97
CA ALA A 92 -3.85 7.21 -2.68
C ALA A 92 -4.00 8.58 -1.99
N LEU A 93 -4.98 9.38 -2.42
CA LEU A 93 -5.18 10.76 -1.99
C LEU A 93 -6.68 11.10 -1.97
N GLY A 94 -7.00 12.31 -1.51
CA GLY A 94 -8.31 12.92 -1.71
C GLY A 94 -8.71 12.98 -3.18
N GLU A 95 -9.99 12.75 -3.47
CA GLU A 95 -10.56 12.74 -4.83
C GLU A 95 -10.36 14.09 -5.54
N SER A 96 -10.24 15.18 -4.78
CA SER A 96 -9.97 16.52 -5.29
C SER A 96 -8.55 16.69 -5.86
N CYS A 97 -7.60 15.81 -5.53
CA CYS A 97 -6.20 15.86 -5.98
C CYS A 97 -6.00 15.30 -7.40
N VAL A 98 -6.81 15.75 -8.36
CA VAL A 98 -6.91 15.17 -9.71
C VAL A 98 -5.57 15.06 -10.44
N GLU A 99 -4.73 16.09 -10.39
CA GLU A 99 -3.42 16.07 -11.08
C GLU A 99 -2.47 15.02 -10.50
N ALA A 100 -2.42 14.90 -9.17
CA ALA A 100 -1.58 13.93 -8.49
C ALA A 100 -2.07 12.50 -8.75
N LEU A 101 -3.38 12.27 -8.75
CA LEU A 101 -4.00 11.00 -9.10
C LEU A 101 -3.69 10.60 -10.55
N ASN A 102 -3.88 11.51 -11.51
CA ASN A 102 -3.53 11.25 -12.92
C ASN A 102 -2.03 10.97 -13.09
N THR A 103 -1.17 11.62 -12.29
CA THR A 103 0.27 11.37 -12.31
C THR A 103 0.61 10.00 -11.74
N TYR A 104 -0.09 9.55 -10.70
CA TYR A 104 0.02 8.19 -10.17
C TYR A 104 -0.39 7.15 -11.21
N GLU A 105 -1.54 7.33 -11.87
CA GLU A 105 -2.02 6.45 -12.94
C GLU A 105 -1.02 6.34 -14.10
N LYS A 106 -0.51 7.48 -14.60
CA LYS A 106 0.56 7.49 -15.62
C LYS A 106 1.84 6.82 -15.15
N MET A 107 2.18 6.96 -13.86
CA MET A 107 3.34 6.29 -13.30
C MET A 107 3.17 4.76 -13.32
N LEU A 108 1.97 4.25 -13.05
CA LEU A 108 1.68 2.80 -13.14
C LEU A 108 1.94 2.25 -14.55
N GLU A 109 1.67 3.04 -15.59
CA GLU A 109 1.95 2.67 -16.99
C GLU A 109 3.45 2.55 -17.29
N THR A 110 4.30 3.18 -16.47
CA THR A 110 5.77 3.14 -16.63
C THR A 110 6.44 1.97 -15.88
N LEU A 111 5.67 1.16 -15.17
CA LEU A 111 6.21 0.04 -14.42
C LEU A 111 6.79 -1.04 -15.36
N PRO A 112 7.90 -1.70 -14.99
CA PRO A 112 8.46 -2.83 -15.76
C PRO A 112 7.50 -4.01 -15.92
N VAL A 113 6.59 -4.22 -14.97
CA VAL A 113 5.52 -5.23 -15.05
C VAL A 113 4.27 -4.53 -15.55
N LYS A 114 3.66 -5.06 -16.62
CA LYS A 114 2.40 -4.53 -17.13
C LYS A 114 1.30 -4.79 -16.09
N VAL A 115 0.53 -3.75 -15.80
CA VAL A 115 -0.57 -3.81 -14.85
C VAL A 115 -1.85 -3.23 -15.45
N SER A 116 -2.97 -3.68 -14.92
CA SER A 116 -4.27 -3.02 -15.02
C SER A 116 -4.66 -2.54 -13.63
N PHE A 117 -5.43 -1.47 -13.55
CA PHE A 117 -5.91 -0.96 -12.28
C PHE A 117 -7.35 -0.51 -12.35
N GLU A 118 -8.05 -0.62 -11.22
CA GLU A 118 -9.37 -0.04 -10.97
C GLU A 118 -9.26 1.00 -9.87
N ARG A 119 -10.07 2.06 -10.00
CA ARG A 119 -10.11 3.18 -9.06
C ARG A 119 -11.46 3.22 -8.36
N HIS A 120 -11.44 3.34 -7.04
CA HIS A 120 -12.62 3.49 -6.21
C HIS A 120 -12.49 4.73 -5.33
N ALA A 121 -13.62 5.33 -4.94
CA ALA A 121 -13.66 6.44 -4.00
C ALA A 121 -14.68 6.17 -2.90
N ALA A 122 -14.36 6.56 -1.67
CA ALA A 122 -15.25 6.46 -0.52
C ALA A 122 -15.09 7.67 0.40
N TYR A 123 -16.20 8.14 0.96
CA TYR A 123 -16.17 9.22 1.94
C TYR A 123 -15.55 8.73 3.25
N VAL A 124 -14.46 9.36 3.69
CA VAL A 124 -13.80 9.07 4.97
C VAL A 124 -14.21 10.15 5.97
N PRO A 125 -15.08 9.86 6.96
CA PRO A 125 -15.68 10.89 7.82
C PRO A 125 -14.67 11.76 8.56
N SER A 126 -13.56 11.18 9.01
CA SER A 126 -12.51 11.90 9.72
C SER A 126 -11.67 12.81 8.83
N PHE A 127 -11.63 12.55 7.52
CA PHE A 127 -10.94 13.41 6.55
C PHE A 127 -11.88 14.46 5.96
N MET A 128 -13.20 14.27 6.14
CA MET A 128 -14.24 15.12 5.60
C MET A 128 -14.22 15.24 4.07
N GLU A 129 -13.65 14.25 3.37
CA GLU A 129 -13.59 14.19 1.92
C GLU A 129 -13.69 12.74 1.41
N ASN A 130 -13.93 12.60 0.10
CA ASN A 130 -13.80 11.32 -0.59
C ASN A 130 -12.31 11.00 -0.76
N TRP A 131 -11.91 9.81 -0.34
CA TRP A 131 -10.56 9.29 -0.51
C TRP A 131 -10.53 8.24 -1.61
N VAL A 132 -9.47 8.25 -2.42
CA VAL A 132 -9.29 7.36 -3.56
C VAL A 132 -8.46 6.14 -3.18
N PHE A 133 -8.92 4.98 -3.63
CA PHE A 133 -8.29 3.67 -3.45
C PHE A 133 -8.10 2.99 -4.81
N TYR A 134 -7.04 2.20 -4.93
CA TYR A 134 -6.73 1.45 -6.14
C TYR A 134 -6.68 -0.05 -5.87
N GLU A 135 -7.20 -0.82 -6.82
CA GLU A 135 -6.85 -2.23 -7.00
C GLU A 135 -5.97 -2.36 -8.25
N ILE A 136 -4.79 -2.94 -8.11
CA ILE A 136 -3.80 -3.13 -9.18
C ILE A 136 -3.55 -4.63 -9.36
N LYS A 137 -3.63 -5.09 -10.61
CA LYS A 137 -3.42 -6.50 -11.01
C LYS A 137 -2.38 -6.59 -12.12
N LYS A 138 -1.62 -7.68 -12.15
CA LYS A 138 -0.71 -7.97 -13.27
C LYS A 138 -1.53 -8.36 -14.51
N VAL A 139 -0.96 -8.08 -15.69
CA VAL A 139 -1.54 -8.42 -17.00
C VAL A 139 -0.60 -9.32 -17.78
#